data_AF-A0A2Z5PFT0-F1
#
_entry.id   AF-A0A2Z5PFT0-F1
#
_cell.length_a   1.000
_cell.length_b   1.000
_cell.length_c   1.000
_cell.angle_alpha   90.00
_cell.angle_beta   90.00
_cell.angle_gamma   90.00
#
_symmetry.space_group_name_H-M   'P 1'
#
loop_
_entity.id
_entity.type
_entity.pdbx_description
1 polymer ?
#
loop_
_entity_poly.entity_id
_entity_poly.type
_entity_poly.pdbx_seq_one_letter_code
_entity_poly.pdbx_strand_id
1 'polypeptide(L)'
;MLKFLSKAHVRDVLEIINDHNSITGRGLRHRTGIVPAVLRRLLLDLHAYGLITVVLSQDTTNLAFWDCAITQAGRKAIYIYYEVDQLIKEIENTKKDTGCPYHPKIVNSEERYID
;
A
#
# COMPACT_ATOMS: atom_id res chain seq x y z
N MET A 1 -3.50 -4.28 13.40
CA MET A 1 -2.39 -3.58 12.72
C MET A 1 -2.38 -3.84 11.22
N LEU A 2 -2.22 -5.09 10.74
CA LEU A 2 -2.25 -5.41 9.30
C LEU A 2 -3.54 -4.97 8.58
N LYS A 3 -4.71 -5.20 9.19
CA LYS A 3 -6.01 -4.72 8.67
C LYS A 3 -6.07 -3.19 8.49
N PHE A 4 -5.30 -2.44 9.28
CA PHE A 4 -5.23 -1.00 9.13
C PHE A 4 -4.28 -0.61 7.99
N LEU A 5 -3.12 -1.25 7.89
CA LEU A 5 -2.17 -1.04 6.80
C LEU A 5 -2.74 -1.44 5.42
N SER A 6 -3.73 -2.32 5.36
CA SER A 6 -4.43 -2.64 4.13
C SER A 6 -5.51 -1.63 3.71
N LYS A 7 -5.78 -0.58 4.51
CA LYS A 7 -6.76 0.44 4.13
C LYS A 7 -6.24 1.26 2.95
N ALA A 8 -7.18 1.70 2.10
CA ALA A 8 -6.89 2.59 0.99
C ALA A 8 -6.12 3.83 1.47
N HIS A 9 -5.15 4.26 0.65
CA HIS A 9 -4.33 5.45 0.85
C HIS A 9 -3.38 5.45 2.05
N VAL A 10 -3.42 4.45 2.96
CA VAL A 10 -2.48 4.40 4.11
C VAL A 10 -1.05 4.34 3.62
N ARG A 11 -0.77 3.43 2.68
CA ARG A 11 0.56 3.27 2.08
C ARG A 11 1.04 4.58 1.44
N ASP A 12 0.29 5.09 0.47
CA ASP A 12 0.64 6.31 -0.28
C ASP A 12 0.89 7.51 0.64
N VAL A 13 0.04 7.69 1.66
CA VAL A 13 0.20 8.79 2.63
C VAL A 13 1.46 8.63 3.46
N LEU A 14 1.76 7.42 3.95
CA LEU A 14 2.97 7.17 4.72
C LEU A 14 4.24 7.40 3.89
N GLU A 15 4.26 6.91 2.66
CA GLU A 15 5.38 7.10 1.72
C GLU A 15 5.60 8.59 1.43
N ILE A 16 4.54 9.35 1.11
CA ILE A 16 4.67 10.79 0.85
C ILE A 16 5.20 11.56 2.07
N ILE A 17 4.70 11.27 3.27
CA ILE A 17 5.20 11.93 4.49
C ILE A 17 6.66 11.58 4.74
N ASN A 18 7.05 10.32 4.52
CA ASN A 18 8.43 9.86 4.68
C ASN A 18 9.39 10.59 3.72
N ASP A 19 9.02 10.72 2.45
CA ASP A 19 9.86 11.34 1.43
C ASP A 19 10.11 12.83 1.67
N HIS A 20 9.21 13.49 2.41
CA HIS A 20 9.29 14.93 2.69
C HIS A 20 9.89 15.26 4.06
N ASN A 21 10.18 14.26 4.91
CA ASN A 21 10.50 14.36 6.34
C ASN A 21 9.39 14.99 7.19
N SER A 22 8.85 16.13 6.76
CA SER A 22 7.67 16.77 7.30
C SER A 22 6.85 17.43 6.17
N ILE A 23 5.52 17.39 6.27
CA ILE A 23 4.61 17.96 5.28
C ILE A 23 3.33 18.51 5.92
N THR A 24 2.88 19.67 5.46
CA THR A 24 1.59 20.25 5.88
C THR A 24 0.44 19.41 5.33
N GLY A 25 -0.72 19.39 6.01
CA GLY A 25 -1.91 18.72 5.52
C GLY A 25 -2.43 19.31 4.21
N ARG A 26 -2.17 20.60 3.93
CA ARG A 26 -2.40 21.21 2.61
C ARG A 26 -1.50 20.59 1.54
N GLY A 27 -0.20 20.49 1.81
CA GLY A 27 0.77 19.88 0.89
C GLY A 27 0.43 18.42 0.61
N LEU A 28 0.08 17.67 1.65
CA LEU A 28 -0.32 16.28 1.54
C LEU A 28 -1.60 16.09 0.71
N ARG A 29 -2.60 16.95 0.89
CA ARG A 29 -3.81 16.97 0.05
C ARG A 29 -3.48 17.16 -1.42
N HIS A 30 -2.59 18.10 -1.74
CA HIS A 30 -2.24 18.40 -3.12
C HIS A 30 -1.54 17.21 -3.81
N ARG A 31 -0.72 16.46 -3.07
CA ARG A 31 0.00 15.30 -3.60
C ARG A 31 -0.86 14.04 -3.72
N THR A 32 -1.81 13.85 -2.81
CA THR A 32 -2.64 12.63 -2.75
C THR A 32 -3.95 12.75 -3.51
N GLY A 33 -4.45 13.97 -3.73
CA GLY A 33 -5.79 14.20 -4.30
C GLY A 33 -6.94 13.78 -3.38
N ILE A 34 -6.66 13.39 -2.14
CA ILE A 34 -7.68 12.89 -1.21
C ILE A 34 -8.59 14.04 -0.75
N VAL A 35 -9.89 13.75 -0.66
CA VAL A 35 -10.90 14.69 -0.14
C VAL A 35 -10.53 15.11 1.30
N PRO A 36 -10.58 16.41 1.65
CA PRO A 36 -10.09 16.90 2.96
C PRO A 36 -10.63 16.16 4.18
N ALA A 37 -11.93 15.83 4.20
CA ALA A 37 -12.54 15.12 5.33
C ALA A 37 -11.98 13.69 5.49
N VAL A 38 -11.75 13.00 4.38
CA VAL A 38 -11.15 11.65 4.36
C VAL A 38 -9.69 11.72 4.78
N LEU A 39 -8.93 12.67 4.25
CA LEU A 39 -7.53 12.86 4.61
C LEU A 39 -7.37 13.21 6.10
N ARG A 40 -8.22 14.11 6.63
CA ARG A 40 -8.22 14.45 8.05
C ARG A 40 -8.46 13.22 8.92
N ARG A 41 -9.47 12.41 8.61
CA ARG A 41 -9.77 11.18 9.36
C ARG A 41 -8.62 10.18 9.26
N LEU A 42 -8.03 10.03 8.08
CA LEU A 42 -6.89 9.15 7.86
C LEU A 42 -5.68 9.58 8.69
N LEU A 43 -5.35 10.88 8.73
CA LEU A 43 -4.24 11.40 9.54
C LEU A 43 -4.48 11.21 11.04
N LEU A 44 -5.70 11.41 11.51
CA LEU A 44 -6.07 11.13 12.90
C LEU A 44 -5.91 9.65 13.24
N ASP A 45 -6.37 8.75 12.36
CA ASP A 45 -6.14 7.31 12.52
C ASP A 45 -4.63 7.02 12.57
N LEU A 46 -3.86 7.48 11.59
CA LEU A 46 -2.40 7.27 11.52
C LEU A 46 -1.68 7.76 12.78
N HIS A 47 -2.10 8.91 13.30
CA HIS A 47 -1.58 9.47 14.54
C HIS A 47 -1.94 8.61 15.75
N ALA A 48 -3.20 8.14 15.84
CA ALA A 48 -3.66 7.25 16.90
C ALA A 48 -2.93 5.89 16.91
N TYR A 49 -2.55 5.38 15.72
CA TYR A 49 -1.69 4.19 15.59
C TYR A 49 -0.20 4.47 15.82
N GLY A 50 0.18 5.73 16.11
CA GLY A 50 1.56 6.13 16.36
C GLY A 50 2.47 6.06 15.13
N LEU A 51 1.92 6.02 13.92
CA LEU A 51 2.70 5.93 12.68
C LEU A 51 3.22 7.31 12.23
N ILE A 52 2.52 8.38 12.62
CA ILE A 52 2.91 9.76 12.36
C ILE A 52 2.76 10.61 13.62
N THR A 53 3.53 11.69 13.70
CA THR A 53 3.26 12.82 14.59
C THR A 53 2.48 13.87 13.82
N VAL A 54 1.50 14.49 14.47
CA VAL A 54 0.77 15.64 13.96
C VAL A 54 0.99 16.80 14.93
N VAL A 55 1.54 17.90 14.43
CA VAL A 55 1.64 19.17 15.16
C VAL A 55 0.53 20.07 14.64
N LEU A 56 -0.35 20.49 15.55
CA LEU A 56 -1.47 21.38 15.23
C LEU A 56 -1.01 22.81 15.47
N SER A 57 -0.92 23.63 14.41
CA SER A 57 -0.67 25.06 14.56
C SER A 57 -2.00 25.80 14.69
N GLN A 58 -2.22 26.44 15.85
CA GLN A 58 -3.27 27.41 16.23
C GLN A 58 -4.75 27.02 15.97
N ASP A 59 -5.12 26.50 14.80
CA ASP A 59 -6.44 26.02 14.42
C ASP A 59 -6.43 24.50 14.20
N THR A 60 -6.94 23.77 15.19
CA THR A 60 -7.01 22.30 15.20
C THR A 60 -8.07 21.76 14.23
N THR A 61 -8.94 22.60 13.69
CA THR A 61 -10.02 22.17 12.80
C THR A 61 -9.62 22.20 11.33
N ASN A 62 -8.66 23.05 10.98
CA ASN A 62 -8.24 23.24 9.60
C ASN A 62 -6.98 22.43 9.27
N LEU A 63 -7.19 21.42 8.41
CA LEU A 63 -6.18 20.50 7.92
C LEU A 63 -4.96 21.20 7.31
N ALA A 64 -5.11 22.42 6.79
CA ALA A 64 -4.01 23.16 6.19
C ALA A 64 -2.87 23.47 7.17
N PHE A 65 -3.17 23.49 8.47
CA PHE A 65 -2.26 23.87 9.56
C PHE A 65 -1.69 22.67 10.33
N TRP A 66 -1.89 21.46 9.81
CA TRP A 66 -1.41 20.24 10.42
C TRP A 66 -0.05 19.87 9.83
N ASP A 67 1.01 19.94 10.62
CA ASP A 67 2.32 19.47 10.20
C ASP A 67 2.49 18.01 10.58
N CYS A 68 2.67 17.17 9.56
CA CYS A 68 2.80 15.73 9.70
C CYS A 68 4.27 15.33 9.54
N ALA A 69 4.76 14.45 10.39
CA ALA A 69 6.08 13.83 10.23
C ALA A 69 6.00 12.34 10.58
N ILE A 70 6.83 11.53 9.94
CA ILE A 70 6.78 10.08 10.13
C ILE A 70 7.54 9.65 11.39
N THR A 71 6.94 8.75 12.18
CA THR A 71 7.59 8.17 13.35
C THR A 71 8.51 7.02 12.97
N GLN A 72 9.28 6.51 13.94
CA GLN A 72 10.01 5.25 13.75
C GLN A 72 9.07 4.07 13.47
N ALA A 73 7.88 4.03 14.09
CA ALA A 73 6.89 3.00 13.83
C ALA A 73 6.31 3.12 12.41
N GLY A 74 6.06 4.34 11.93
CA GLY A 74 5.64 4.59 10.55
C GLY A 74 6.68 4.10 9.53
N ARG A 75 7.97 4.37 9.75
CA ARG A 75 9.05 3.85 8.90
C ARG A 75 9.10 2.32 8.85
N LYS A 76 8.90 1.66 9.99
CA LYS A 76 8.77 0.19 10.03
C LYS A 76 7.53 -0.30 9.27
N ALA A 77 6.43 0.43 9.31
CA ALA A 77 5.23 0.10 8.54
C ALA A 77 5.49 0.20 7.02
N ILE A 78 6.24 1.21 6.57
CA ILE A 78 6.67 1.30 5.16
C ILE A 78 7.53 0.10 4.76
N TYR A 79 8.48 -0.28 5.62
CA TYR A 79 9.32 -1.46 5.36
C TYR A 79 8.48 -2.75 5.20
N ILE A 80 7.40 -2.91 5.96
CA ILE A 80 6.48 -4.04 5.77
C ILE A 80 5.88 -4.05 4.35
N TYR A 81 5.51 -2.90 3.78
CA TYR A 81 5.04 -2.86 2.39
C TYR A 81 6.11 -3.29 1.40
N TYR A 82 7.37 -2.89 1.62
CA TYR A 82 8.49 -3.33 0.79
C TYR A 82 8.65 -4.85 0.82
N GLU A 83 8.64 -5.46 2.00
CA GLU A 83 8.74 -6.93 2.15
C GLU A 83 7.57 -7.65 1.47
N VAL A 84 6.35 -7.12 1.59
CA VAL A 84 5.18 -7.66 0.90
C VAL A 84 5.35 -7.57 -0.62
N ASP A 85 5.87 -6.46 -1.15
CA ASP A 85 6.12 -6.33 -2.59
C ASP A 85 7.18 -7.31 -3.10
N GLN A 86 8.23 -7.57 -2.31
CA GLN A 86 9.24 -8.58 -2.67
C GLN A 86 8.62 -9.98 -2.71
N LEU A 87 7.83 -10.34 -1.70
CA LEU A 87 7.13 -11.61 -1.66
C LEU A 87 6.17 -11.79 -2.85
N ILE A 88 5.44 -10.73 -3.23
CA ILE A 88 4.56 -10.77 -4.41
C ILE A 88 5.37 -11.05 -5.68
N LYS A 89 6.51 -10.38 -5.86
CA LYS A 89 7.41 -10.61 -7.02
C LYS A 89 7.94 -12.04 -7.06
N GLU A 90 8.35 -12.59 -5.91
CA GLU A 90 8.80 -13.98 -5.82
C GLU A 90 7.71 -14.97 -6.22
N ILE A 91 6.48 -14.77 -5.75
CA ILE A 91 5.32 -15.59 -6.13
C ILE A 91 5.03 -15.48 -7.63
N GLU A 92 5.08 -14.28 -8.19
CA GLU A 92 4.87 -14.05 -9.63
C GLU A 92 5.96 -14.70 -10.51
N ASN A 93 7.21 -14.67 -10.06
CA ASN A 93 8.32 -15.32 -10.77
C ASN A 93 8.23 -16.85 -10.68
N THR A 94 7.82 -17.39 -9.52
CA THR A 94 7.61 -18.82 -9.34
C THR A 94 6.53 -19.36 -10.31
N LYS A 95 5.48 -18.58 -10.58
CA LYS A 95 4.46 -18.94 -11.59
C LYS A 95 4.99 -18.97 -13.03
N LYS A 96 6.02 -18.19 -13.34
CA LYS A 96 6.65 -18.17 -14.68
C LYS A 96 7.61 -19.33 -14.88
N ASP A 97 8.27 -19.77 -13.82
CA ASP A 97 9.21 -20.90 -13.85
C ASP A 97 8.52 -22.27 -13.78
N THR A 98 7.26 -22.32 -13.32
CA THR A 98 6.39 -23.46 -13.61
C THR A 98 5.85 -23.39 -15.04
N GLY A 99 6.74 -23.54 -16.03
CA GLY A 99 6.35 -24.02 -17.34
C GLY A 99 5.61 -25.34 -17.13
N CYS A 100 4.30 -25.34 -17.38
CA CYS A 100 3.43 -26.50 -17.19
C CYS A 100 4.02 -27.71 -17.95
N PRO A 101 4.47 -28.79 -17.28
CA PRO A 101 4.97 -29.97 -17.99
C PRO A 101 3.85 -30.93 -18.42
N TYR A 102 2.58 -30.61 -18.15
CA TYR A 102 1.45 -31.47 -18.48
C TYR A 102 0.46 -30.77 -19.41
N HIS A 103 0.79 -30.77 -20.70
CA HIS A 103 -0.24 -31.00 -21.71
C HIS A 103 -0.37 -32.52 -21.88
N PRO A 104 -1.42 -33.18 -21.36
CA PRO A 104 -1.77 -34.49 -21.86
C PRO A 104 -2.04 -34.33 -23.36
N LYS A 105 -1.22 -34.97 -24.20
CA LYS A 105 -1.54 -35.13 -25.62
C LYS A 105 -2.86 -35.88 -25.66
N ILE A 106 -3.91 -35.21 -26.12
CA ILE A 106 -5.14 -35.89 -26.53
C ILE A 106 -4.73 -36.74 -27.72
N VAL A 107 -4.47 -38.02 -27.47
CA VAL A 107 -4.32 -39.03 -28.52
C VAL A 107 -5.73 -39.24 -29.06
N ASN A 108 -6.05 -38.63 -30.20
CA ASN A 108 -7.20 -39.04 -30.99
C ASN A 108 -6.90 -40.45 -31.51
N SER A 109 -7.33 -41.47 -30.76
CA SER A 109 -7.46 -42.83 -31.25
C SER A 109 -8.72 -42.91 -32.11
N GLU A 110 -8.64 -42.41 -33.35
CA GLU A 110 -9.49 -42.91 -34.42
C GLU A 110 -8.80 -44.13 -35.04
N GLU A 111 -8.90 -45.26 -34.33
CA GLU A 111 -8.67 -46.57 -34.94
C GLU A 111 -9.78 -46.79 -35.97
N ARG A 112 -9.39 -46.75 -37.24
CA ARG A 112 -10.18 -47.21 -38.37
C ARG A 112 -10.45 -48.69 -38.18
N TYR A 113 -11.69 -49.06 -37.89
CA TYR A 113 -12.16 -50.40 -38.19
C TYR A 113 -12.57 -50.46 -39.66
N ILE A 114 -11.76 -51.20 -40.41
CA ILE A 114 -12.14 -51.80 -41.69
C ILE A 114 -12.83 -53.12 -41.32
N ASP A 115 -14.08 -53.28 -41.76
CA ASP A 115 -14.63 -54.52 -42.30
C ASP A 115 -15.79 -54.17 -43.25
#